data_AF-A0A135TCI6-F1
#
_entry.id   AF-A0A135TCI6-F1
#
_cell.length_a   1.000
_cell.length_b   1.000
_cell.length_c   1.000
_cell.angle_alpha   90.00
_cell.angle_beta   90.00
_cell.angle_gamma   90.00
#
_symmetry.space_group_name_H-M   'P 1'
#
loop_
_entity.id
_entity.type
_entity.pdbx_description
1 polymer ?
#
loop_
_entity_poly.entity_id
_entity_poly.type
_entity_poly.pdbx_seq_one_letter_code
_entity_poly.pdbx_strand_id
1 'polypeptide(L)'
;MFSRHDSQPRQTLITAFVAWKALLLAIALGSAVAPSYDTSTTLMLQRNESDISLVTRLTRWDALYFTQSARRGYVFEQEWAFNAGLPLVVSGLIRVARLLGFEGDETGASEAAFSIMVAHVAHLFAALMLYELTIKLFARPRLAFLSALLHILSPAGLFLSAPYAESLCAFFSFAGYYVLASASNSTKGSLPWVTAQILAGAIFGLATASRSNGLLNGLPFAVECLMILPTLLASPTSLKNIAALFGSVTGGLLVATGSVVPQALAWLRYCSGASGARAWCERTVPSIYSFVQEHYWSVGLFRYWTLSNVPLFILAAPVLGLLMVSGWEVINRPSGLTRSPTAEKQRQGQSGTKSVLVGSMAAAQLLLAALAITTYHVQIITRIASGYAVWYWWVAGCLLDHGANGKRRDVGGKVVTFSVMYAMIQGVLFSSFLPPA
;
A
#
# COMPACT_ATOMS: atom_id res chain seq x y z
N MET A 1 22.14 -18.60 -6.48
CA MET A 1 20.76 -18.11 -6.24
C MET A 1 19.80 -18.46 -7.38
N PHE A 2 20.21 -18.32 -8.65
CA PHE A 2 19.35 -18.56 -9.82
C PHE A 2 19.02 -20.03 -10.16
N SER A 3 19.64 -21.08 -9.59
CA SER A 3 19.20 -22.47 -9.82
C SER A 3 18.14 -22.97 -8.81
N ARG A 4 18.00 -22.32 -7.65
CA ARG A 4 17.04 -22.71 -6.58
C ARG A 4 15.65 -22.08 -6.74
N HIS A 5 15.49 -21.07 -7.60
CA HIS A 5 14.21 -20.37 -7.76
C HIS A 5 13.12 -21.23 -8.41
N ASP A 6 13.49 -22.16 -9.29
CA ASP A 6 12.55 -23.04 -9.98
C ASP A 6 12.00 -24.15 -9.05
N SER A 7 12.78 -24.58 -8.04
CA SER A 7 12.39 -25.63 -7.10
C SER A 7 11.79 -25.11 -5.79
N GLN A 8 12.28 -23.98 -5.26
CA GLN A 8 11.88 -23.41 -3.97
C GLN A 8 11.74 -21.87 -4.04
N PRO A 9 10.74 -21.35 -4.79
CA PRO A 9 10.59 -19.92 -5.02
C PRO A 9 10.36 -19.12 -3.72
N ARG A 10 9.53 -19.64 -2.80
CA ARG A 10 9.21 -18.96 -1.53
C ARG A 10 10.45 -18.80 -0.62
N GLN A 11 11.27 -19.84 -0.49
CA GLN A 11 12.50 -19.77 0.32
C GLN A 11 13.51 -18.80 -0.29
N THR A 12 13.60 -18.76 -1.62
CA THR A 12 14.45 -17.80 -2.32
C THR A 12 13.98 -16.36 -2.10
N LEU A 13 12.66 -16.11 -2.12
CA LEU A 13 12.09 -14.79 -1.80
C LEU A 13 12.36 -14.38 -0.35
N ILE A 14 12.18 -15.30 0.62
CA ILE A 14 12.49 -15.04 2.03
C ILE A 14 13.98 -14.71 2.20
N THR A 15 14.86 -15.46 1.55
CA THR A 15 16.32 -15.20 1.60
C THR A 15 16.65 -13.82 1.01
N ALA A 16 16.09 -13.48 -0.15
CA ALA A 16 16.25 -12.18 -0.78
C ALA A 16 15.72 -11.05 0.12
N PHE A 17 14.57 -11.25 0.75
CA PHE A 17 13.97 -10.32 1.70
C PHE A 17 14.90 -10.06 2.88
N VAL A 18 15.38 -11.11 3.54
CA VAL A 18 16.28 -10.98 4.70
C VAL A 18 17.57 -10.26 4.30
N ALA A 19 18.18 -10.62 3.17
CA ALA A 19 19.39 -9.97 2.67
C ALA A 19 19.16 -8.48 2.37
N TRP A 20 18.04 -8.15 1.72
CA TRP A 20 17.70 -6.77 1.40
C TRP A 20 17.40 -5.93 2.65
N LYS A 21 16.68 -6.49 3.63
CA LYS A 21 16.43 -5.82 4.91
C LYS A 21 17.72 -5.64 5.70
N ALA A 22 18.59 -6.65 5.75
CA ALA A 22 19.89 -6.54 6.39
C ALA A 22 20.72 -5.40 5.77
N LEU A 23 20.75 -5.28 4.44
CA LEU A 23 21.42 -4.17 3.75
C LEU A 23 20.84 -2.81 4.13
N LEU A 24 19.51 -2.64 4.07
CA LEU A 24 18.88 -1.37 4.40
C LEU A 24 19.06 -0.97 5.88
N LEU A 25 19.01 -1.94 6.79
CA LEU A 25 19.27 -1.71 8.21
C LEU A 25 20.75 -1.37 8.47
N ALA A 26 21.68 -2.00 7.75
CA ALA A 26 23.09 -1.66 7.81
C ALA A 26 23.35 -0.23 7.30
N ILE A 27 22.67 0.20 6.24
CA ILE A 27 22.70 1.59 5.77
C ILE A 27 22.18 2.54 6.85
N ALA A 28 21.02 2.25 7.44
CA ALA A 28 20.43 3.08 8.49
C ALA A 28 21.33 3.21 9.74
N LEU A 29 22.05 2.14 10.09
CA LEU A 29 23.06 2.15 11.15
C LEU A 29 24.32 2.91 10.75
N GLY A 30 24.82 2.72 9.52
CA GLY A 30 26.00 3.41 9.00
C GLY A 30 25.80 4.93 8.92
N SER A 31 24.59 5.39 8.65
CA SER A 31 24.21 6.80 8.70
C SER A 31 24.30 7.42 10.11
N ALA A 32 24.48 6.62 11.18
CA ALA A 32 24.68 7.13 12.52
C ALA A 32 26.02 7.86 12.74
N VAL A 33 26.95 7.76 11.78
CA VAL A 33 28.23 8.50 11.80
C VAL A 33 28.02 10.01 11.69
N ALA A 34 26.91 10.46 11.10
CA ALA A 34 26.55 11.87 11.01
C ALA A 34 25.44 12.22 12.01
N PRO A 35 25.46 13.45 12.58
CA PRO A 35 24.36 13.94 13.40
C PRO A 35 23.08 14.01 12.58
N SER A 36 21.95 13.77 13.22
CA SER A 36 20.64 13.90 12.59
C SER A 36 20.37 15.37 12.24
N TYR A 37 19.69 15.61 11.12
CA TYR A 37 19.26 16.96 10.75
C TYR A 37 18.24 17.55 11.74
N ASP A 38 17.46 16.70 12.42
CA ASP A 38 16.41 17.08 13.37
C ASP A 38 16.42 16.16 14.61
N THR A 39 16.13 16.73 15.78
CA THR A 39 16.21 16.07 17.11
C THR A 39 14.86 15.57 17.63
N SER A 40 13.79 15.63 16.85
CA SER A 40 12.43 15.27 17.30
C SER A 40 12.35 13.83 17.80
N THR A 41 13.05 12.90 17.16
CA THR A 41 13.06 11.48 17.57
C THR A 41 13.76 11.28 18.90
N THR A 42 14.93 11.91 19.10
CA THR A 42 15.72 11.78 20.33
C THR A 42 15.02 12.44 21.51
N LEU A 43 14.37 13.58 21.30
CA LEU A 43 13.50 14.21 22.27
C LEU A 43 12.29 13.33 22.62
N MET A 44 11.61 12.76 21.62
CA MET A 44 10.44 11.91 21.85
C MET A 44 10.79 10.63 22.61
N LEU A 45 11.87 9.96 22.21
CA LEU A 45 12.31 8.70 22.80
C LEU A 45 13.19 8.88 24.04
N GLN A 46 13.47 10.12 24.46
CA GLN A 46 14.41 10.45 25.53
C GLN A 46 15.77 9.74 25.38
N ARG A 47 16.33 9.79 24.16
CA ARG A 47 17.59 9.14 23.79
C ARG A 47 18.64 10.14 23.35
N ASN A 48 19.91 9.77 23.46
CA ASN A 48 21.00 10.60 22.96
C ASN A 48 21.21 10.38 21.45
N GLU A 49 21.54 11.45 20.73
CA GLU A 49 21.86 11.39 19.28
C GLU A 49 23.09 10.52 18.99
N SER A 50 23.99 10.37 19.96
CA SER A 50 25.18 9.51 19.89
C SER A 50 24.87 8.01 19.95
N ASP A 51 23.65 7.63 20.33
CA ASP A 51 23.31 6.21 20.51
C ASP A 51 23.09 5.54 19.14
N ILE A 52 23.85 4.47 18.90
CA ILE A 52 23.68 3.63 17.71
C ILE A 52 22.43 2.77 17.91
N SER A 53 21.27 3.32 17.55
CA SER A 53 19.99 2.62 17.68
C SER A 53 19.16 2.63 16.40
N LEU A 54 18.83 1.43 15.91
CA LEU A 54 17.90 1.24 14.78
C LEU A 54 16.53 1.87 15.05
N VAL A 55 16.02 1.77 16.28
CA VAL A 55 14.72 2.34 16.64
C VAL A 55 14.75 3.86 16.43
N THR A 56 15.82 4.54 16.86
CA THR A 56 15.99 5.98 16.66
C THR A 56 16.15 6.31 15.16
N ARG A 57 16.98 5.55 14.43
CA ARG A 57 17.26 5.82 13.00
C ARG A 57 16.06 5.53 12.09
N LEU A 58 15.16 4.63 12.48
CA LEU A 58 13.98 4.29 11.71
C LEU A 58 12.73 5.09 12.09
N THR A 59 12.69 5.70 13.27
CA THR A 59 11.51 6.45 13.74
C THR A 59 11.65 7.93 13.38
N ARG A 60 11.43 8.25 12.10
CA ARG A 60 11.61 9.59 11.53
C ARG A 60 10.35 10.06 10.81
N TRP A 61 10.16 11.38 10.73
CA TRP A 61 9.05 12.00 10.01
C TRP A 61 7.68 11.46 10.49
N ASP A 62 6.81 11.04 9.57
CA ASP A 62 5.47 10.51 9.85
C ASP A 62 5.47 9.35 10.86
N ALA A 63 6.58 8.62 11.00
CA ALA A 63 6.71 7.54 12.00
C ALA A 63 6.51 8.02 13.44
N LEU A 64 6.80 9.30 13.73
CA LEU A 64 6.57 9.90 15.04
C LEU A 64 5.07 9.89 15.39
N TYR A 65 4.22 10.26 14.42
CA TYR A 65 2.77 10.25 14.60
C TYR A 65 2.25 8.83 14.84
N PHE A 66 2.65 7.87 14.01
CA PHE A 66 2.23 6.47 14.18
C PHE A 66 2.65 5.90 15.54
N THR A 67 3.90 6.17 15.96
CA THR A 67 4.43 5.70 17.25
C THR A 67 3.68 6.32 18.42
N GLN A 68 3.45 7.62 18.41
CA GLN A 68 2.71 8.29 19.47
C GLN A 68 1.24 7.85 19.52
N SER A 69 0.58 7.73 18.37
CA SER A 69 -0.79 7.23 18.32
C SER A 69 -0.89 5.78 18.83
N ALA A 70 0.13 4.94 18.61
CA ALA A 70 0.17 3.59 19.18
C ALA A 70 0.32 3.61 20.71
N ARG A 71 1.05 4.58 21.26
CA ARG A 71 1.29 4.71 22.71
C ARG A 71 0.07 5.23 23.47
N ARG A 72 -0.50 6.35 22.99
CA ARG A 72 -1.48 7.15 23.74
C ARG A 72 -2.80 7.38 23.00
N GLY A 73 -2.98 6.81 21.81
CA GLY A 73 -4.09 7.13 20.93
C GLY A 73 -3.98 8.55 20.37
N TYR A 74 -5.00 9.00 19.65
CA TYR A 74 -5.05 10.36 19.13
C TYR A 74 -5.34 11.36 20.24
N VAL A 75 -4.57 12.44 20.28
CA VAL A 75 -4.74 13.57 21.19
C VAL A 75 -4.94 14.85 20.40
N PHE A 76 -4.12 15.08 19.37
CA PHE A 76 -4.21 16.29 18.56
C PHE A 76 -4.93 16.06 17.23
N GLU A 77 -5.58 17.11 16.72
CA GLU A 77 -6.38 17.07 15.50
C GLU A 77 -5.54 16.64 14.28
N GLN A 78 -4.30 17.13 14.18
CA GLN A 78 -3.41 16.82 13.06
C GLN A 78 -3.02 15.33 12.97
N GLU A 79 -3.09 14.58 14.08
CA GLU A 79 -2.73 13.16 14.10
C GLU A 79 -3.71 12.30 13.29
N TRP A 80 -4.93 12.79 13.07
CA TRP A 80 -5.98 12.10 12.30
C TRP A 80 -5.69 12.06 10.78
N ALA A 81 -4.64 12.73 10.31
CA ALA A 81 -4.08 12.49 8.97
C ALA A 81 -3.44 11.09 8.83
N PHE A 82 -3.03 10.48 9.93
CA PHE A 82 -2.35 9.20 9.96
C PHE A 82 -3.32 8.12 10.42
N ASN A 83 -3.72 7.22 9.52
CA ASN A 83 -4.77 6.24 9.82
C ASN A 83 -4.40 5.28 10.97
N ALA A 84 -5.42 4.79 11.68
CA ALA A 84 -5.29 4.07 12.94
C ALA A 84 -4.83 2.60 12.82
N GLY A 85 -4.77 2.03 11.60
CA GLY A 85 -4.52 0.60 11.40
C GLY A 85 -3.21 0.11 12.02
N LEU A 86 -2.08 0.76 11.72
CA LEU A 86 -0.80 0.43 12.33
C LEU A 86 -0.80 0.70 13.85
N PRO A 87 -1.21 1.88 14.35
CA PRO A 87 -1.31 2.16 15.77
C PRO A 87 -2.09 1.11 16.55
N LEU A 88 -3.28 0.71 16.08
CA LEU A 88 -4.14 -0.25 16.76
C LEU A 88 -3.51 -1.64 16.87
N VAL A 89 -2.85 -2.11 15.79
CA VAL A 89 -2.12 -3.39 15.80
C VAL A 89 -1.00 -3.33 16.85
N VAL A 90 -0.22 -2.25 16.85
CA VAL A 90 0.92 -2.09 17.78
C VAL A 90 0.46 -1.95 19.22
N SER A 91 -0.55 -1.12 19.50
CA SER A 91 -1.16 -1.01 20.84
C SER A 91 -1.67 -2.36 21.34
N GLY A 92 -2.29 -3.16 20.47
CA GLY A 92 -2.75 -4.51 20.80
C GLY A 92 -1.60 -5.45 21.17
N LEU A 93 -0.54 -5.47 20.36
CA LEU A 93 0.66 -6.28 20.62
C LEU A 93 1.34 -5.90 21.93
N ILE A 94 1.43 -4.60 22.24
CA ILE A 94 2.00 -4.13 23.50
C ILE A 94 1.15 -4.53 24.70
N ARG A 95 -0.19 -4.44 24.61
CA ARG A 95 -1.08 -4.94 25.67
C ARG A 95 -0.83 -6.42 25.93
N VAL A 96 -0.73 -7.23 24.87
CA VAL A 96 -0.42 -8.67 24.99
C VAL A 96 0.97 -8.87 25.59
N ALA A 97 1.99 -8.14 25.17
CA ALA A 97 3.34 -8.24 25.72
C ALA A 97 3.37 -7.90 27.23
N ARG A 98 2.65 -6.86 27.66
CA ARG A 98 2.52 -6.50 29.08
C ARG A 98 1.85 -7.60 29.90
N LEU A 99 0.82 -8.26 29.35
CA LEU A 99 0.20 -9.43 29.99
C LEU A 99 1.17 -10.61 30.14
N LEU A 100 2.20 -10.70 29.28
CA LEU A 100 3.25 -11.71 29.34
C LEU A 100 4.46 -11.28 30.22
N GLY A 101 4.34 -10.16 30.95
CA GLY A 101 5.39 -9.68 31.86
C GLY A 101 6.45 -8.77 31.20
N PHE A 102 6.20 -8.26 30.00
CA PHE A 102 7.06 -7.25 29.39
C PHE A 102 6.81 -5.88 30.03
N GLU A 103 7.78 -5.39 30.80
CA GLU A 103 7.81 -4.00 31.29
C GLU A 103 8.20 -3.09 30.12
N GLY A 104 7.20 -2.43 29.54
CA GLY A 104 7.41 -1.47 28.45
C GLY A 104 8.07 -0.19 28.95
N ASP A 105 8.79 0.47 28.05
CA ASP A 105 9.40 1.78 28.31
C ASP A 105 8.35 2.91 28.24
N GLU A 106 8.42 3.88 29.15
CA GLU A 106 7.57 5.08 29.13
C GLU A 106 7.91 6.03 27.98
N THR A 107 9.03 5.86 27.28
CA THR A 107 9.47 6.79 26.23
C THR A 107 8.77 6.62 24.86
N GLY A 108 8.10 5.48 24.62
CA GLY A 108 7.58 5.13 23.28
C GLY A 108 8.53 4.30 22.41
N ALA A 109 9.71 3.95 22.92
CA ALA A 109 10.67 3.12 22.19
C ALA A 109 10.15 1.70 21.90
N SER A 110 9.30 1.18 22.79
CA SER A 110 8.66 -0.13 22.61
C SER A 110 7.68 -0.10 21.44
N GLU A 111 6.81 0.92 21.38
CA GLU A 111 5.89 1.18 20.28
C GLU A 111 6.61 1.30 18.95
N ALA A 112 7.71 2.04 18.90
CA ALA A 112 8.53 2.17 17.70
C ALA A 112 9.14 0.82 17.27
N ALA A 113 9.70 0.05 18.21
CA ALA A 113 10.27 -1.27 17.92
C ALA A 113 9.22 -2.27 17.42
N PHE A 114 8.06 -2.35 18.07
CA PHE A 114 6.94 -3.19 17.62
C PHE A 114 6.40 -2.72 16.26
N SER A 115 6.36 -1.42 16.00
CA SER A 115 5.96 -0.89 14.69
C SER A 115 6.94 -1.30 13.58
N ILE A 116 8.25 -1.23 13.85
CA ILE A 116 9.30 -1.71 12.93
C ILE A 116 9.11 -3.21 12.66
N MET A 117 8.88 -4.02 13.70
CA MET A 117 8.61 -5.45 13.55
C MET A 117 7.38 -5.70 12.68
N VAL A 118 6.26 -5.03 12.96
CA VAL A 118 5.02 -5.14 12.19
C VAL A 118 5.23 -4.74 10.73
N ALA A 119 5.98 -3.66 10.46
CA ALA A 119 6.29 -3.22 9.10
C ALA A 119 7.08 -4.28 8.32
N HIS A 120 8.07 -4.94 8.95
CA HIS A 120 8.84 -6.02 8.33
C HIS A 120 8.00 -7.27 8.07
N VAL A 121 7.24 -7.72 9.06
CA VAL A 121 6.37 -8.90 8.94
C VAL A 121 5.31 -8.67 7.86
N ALA A 122 4.66 -7.50 7.87
CA ALA A 122 3.67 -7.14 6.85
C ALA A 122 4.30 -7.04 5.46
N HIS A 123 5.51 -6.50 5.32
CA HIS A 123 6.19 -6.43 4.01
C HIS A 123 6.54 -7.82 3.48
N LEU A 124 7.02 -8.74 4.33
CA LEU A 124 7.28 -10.11 3.94
C LEU A 124 5.99 -10.79 3.47
N PHE A 125 4.91 -10.66 4.23
CA PHE A 125 3.62 -11.22 3.84
C PHE A 125 3.04 -10.55 2.59
N ALA A 126 3.25 -9.26 2.38
CA ALA A 126 2.87 -8.59 1.15
C ALA A 126 3.62 -9.18 -0.06
N ALA A 127 4.94 -9.39 0.03
CA ALA A 127 5.72 -10.01 -1.03
C ALA A 127 5.26 -11.44 -1.36
N LEU A 128 5.00 -12.26 -0.34
CA LEU A 128 4.49 -13.62 -0.52
C LEU A 128 3.06 -13.61 -1.09
N MET A 129 2.20 -12.71 -0.61
CA MET A 129 0.83 -12.59 -1.12
C MET A 129 0.81 -12.10 -2.57
N LEU A 130 1.70 -11.19 -2.96
CA LEU A 130 1.85 -10.76 -4.35
C LEU A 130 2.30 -11.93 -5.24
N TYR A 131 3.21 -12.79 -4.76
CA TYR A 131 3.58 -14.02 -5.46
C TYR A 131 2.35 -14.91 -5.69
N GLU A 132 1.58 -15.23 -4.63
CA GLU A 132 0.40 -16.09 -4.72
C GLU A 132 -0.70 -15.48 -5.61
N LEU A 133 -0.95 -14.18 -5.50
CA LEU A 133 -1.88 -13.44 -6.35
C LEU A 133 -1.48 -13.52 -7.83
N THR A 134 -0.20 -13.35 -8.12
CA THR A 134 0.31 -13.40 -9.49
C THR A 134 0.18 -14.81 -10.09
N ILE A 135 0.47 -15.85 -9.30
CA ILE A 135 0.21 -17.25 -9.70
C ILE A 135 -1.29 -17.44 -9.98
N LYS A 136 -2.16 -16.96 -9.08
CA LYS A 136 -3.60 -17.14 -9.19
C LYS A 136 -4.20 -16.48 -10.44
N LEU A 137 -3.72 -15.30 -10.79
CA LEU A 137 -4.21 -14.52 -11.92
C LEU A 137 -3.64 -14.99 -13.25
N PHE A 138 -2.32 -15.22 -13.32
CA PHE A 138 -1.62 -15.42 -14.60
C PHE A 138 -1.09 -16.84 -14.82
N ALA A 139 -1.02 -17.68 -13.78
CA ALA A 139 -0.41 -19.01 -13.84
C ALA A 139 1.04 -19.01 -14.40
N ARG A 140 1.81 -17.95 -14.11
CA ARG A 140 3.18 -17.74 -14.59
C ARG A 140 4.17 -17.65 -13.42
N PRO A 141 4.87 -18.73 -13.07
CA PRO A 141 5.79 -18.75 -11.91
C PRO A 141 6.91 -17.72 -11.99
N ARG A 142 7.55 -17.57 -13.15
CA ARG A 142 8.62 -16.57 -13.34
C ARG A 142 8.13 -15.13 -13.18
N LEU A 143 6.94 -14.84 -13.68
CA LEU A 143 6.30 -13.52 -13.52
C LEU A 143 6.01 -13.26 -12.04
N ALA A 144 5.44 -14.25 -11.34
CA ALA A 144 5.14 -14.16 -9.90
C ALA A 144 6.39 -13.94 -9.06
N PHE A 145 7.46 -14.70 -9.31
CA PHE A 145 8.72 -14.58 -8.60
C PHE A 145 9.34 -13.19 -8.80
N LEU A 146 9.46 -12.73 -10.04
CA LEU A 146 10.03 -11.41 -10.34
C LEU A 146 9.17 -10.28 -9.76
N SER A 147 7.84 -10.38 -9.82
CA SER A 147 6.96 -9.35 -9.28
C SER A 147 7.10 -9.21 -7.76
N ALA A 148 7.16 -10.34 -7.04
CA ALA A 148 7.41 -10.34 -5.61
C ALA A 148 8.81 -9.82 -5.27
N LEU A 149 9.84 -10.18 -6.04
CA LEU A 149 11.19 -9.67 -5.86
C LEU A 149 11.27 -8.15 -6.09
N LEU A 150 10.57 -7.63 -7.09
CA LEU A 150 10.48 -6.19 -7.35
C LEU A 150 9.77 -5.45 -6.21
N HIS A 151 8.77 -6.06 -5.55
CA HIS A 151 8.16 -5.49 -4.36
C HIS A 151 9.14 -5.38 -3.20
N ILE A 152 9.93 -6.45 -2.96
CA ILE A 152 11.00 -6.45 -1.95
C ILE A 152 11.99 -5.30 -2.23
N LEU A 153 12.42 -5.16 -3.48
CA LEU A 153 13.41 -4.18 -3.95
C LEU A 153 12.80 -2.82 -4.34
N SER A 154 11.56 -2.55 -3.94
CA SER A 154 10.83 -1.35 -4.37
C SER A 154 11.50 -0.06 -3.90
N PRO A 155 11.31 1.07 -4.63
CA PRO A 155 11.90 2.36 -4.27
C PRO A 155 11.39 2.92 -2.93
N ALA A 156 10.36 2.31 -2.32
CA ALA A 156 9.87 2.69 -1.00
C ALA A 156 10.90 2.43 0.12
N GLY A 157 11.89 1.55 -0.10
CA GLY A 157 13.09 1.43 0.74
C GLY A 157 12.81 1.32 2.25
N LEU A 158 13.35 2.25 3.04
CA LEU A 158 13.19 2.27 4.50
C LEU A 158 11.76 2.57 4.96
N PHE A 159 10.89 3.15 4.13
CA PHE A 159 9.47 3.31 4.50
C PHE A 159 8.77 1.96 4.70
N LEU A 160 9.27 0.87 4.10
CA LEU A 160 8.77 -0.50 4.33
C LEU A 160 9.45 -1.22 5.51
N SER A 161 10.23 -0.48 6.31
CA SER A 161 11.00 -0.98 7.46
C SER A 161 10.77 -0.14 8.71
N ALA A 162 10.43 1.14 8.55
CA ALA A 162 10.12 2.10 9.60
C ALA A 162 8.67 1.99 10.10
N PRO A 163 8.29 2.68 11.21
CA PRO A 163 6.91 2.77 11.72
C PRO A 163 5.94 3.46 10.75
N TYR A 164 5.62 2.78 9.65
CA TYR A 164 4.87 3.27 8.50
C TYR A 164 3.84 2.22 8.09
N ALA A 165 2.67 2.68 7.65
CA ALA A 165 1.53 1.81 7.39
C ALA A 165 1.50 1.22 5.96
N GLU A 166 2.45 1.59 5.11
CA GLU A 166 2.59 1.18 3.71
C GLU A 166 2.64 -0.35 3.58
N SER A 167 3.45 -1.03 4.39
CA SER A 167 3.58 -2.50 4.36
C SER A 167 2.27 -3.22 4.72
N LEU A 168 1.54 -2.71 5.72
CA LEU A 168 0.23 -3.25 6.11
C LEU A 168 -0.82 -3.03 5.02
N CYS A 169 -0.87 -1.82 4.47
CA CYS A 169 -1.76 -1.49 3.37
C CYS A 169 -1.50 -2.38 2.15
N ALA A 170 -0.22 -2.60 1.78
CA ALA A 170 0.16 -3.49 0.69
C ALA A 170 -0.27 -4.95 0.93
N PHE A 171 0.00 -5.49 2.13
CA PHE A 171 -0.39 -6.86 2.49
C PHE A 171 -1.90 -7.06 2.38
N PHE A 172 -2.69 -6.22 3.04
CA PHE A 172 -4.15 -6.33 3.00
C PHE A 172 -4.70 -6.09 1.59
N SER A 173 -4.13 -5.16 0.82
CA SER A 173 -4.54 -4.95 -0.58
C SER A 173 -4.33 -6.22 -1.41
N PHE A 174 -3.13 -6.81 -1.38
CA PHE A 174 -2.86 -8.03 -2.14
C PHE A 174 -3.70 -9.22 -1.65
N ALA A 175 -3.95 -9.33 -0.35
CA ALA A 175 -4.80 -10.38 0.22
C ALA A 175 -6.27 -10.24 -0.24
N GLY A 176 -6.82 -9.02 -0.24
CA GLY A 176 -8.17 -8.74 -0.75
C GLY A 176 -8.30 -9.09 -2.23
N TYR A 177 -7.31 -8.69 -3.05
CA TYR A 177 -7.27 -9.07 -4.47
C TYR A 177 -7.15 -10.58 -4.68
N TYR A 178 -6.40 -11.29 -3.82
CA TYR A 178 -6.29 -12.74 -3.88
C TYR A 178 -7.62 -13.44 -3.60
N VAL A 179 -8.41 -12.93 -2.64
CA VAL A 179 -9.75 -13.45 -2.36
C VAL A 179 -10.67 -13.26 -3.57
N LEU A 180 -10.70 -12.06 -4.17
CA LEU A 180 -11.48 -11.80 -5.39
C LEU A 180 -11.04 -12.68 -6.56
N ALA A 181 -9.73 -12.83 -6.78
CA ALA A 181 -9.16 -13.71 -7.80
C ALA A 181 -9.50 -15.19 -7.56
N SER A 182 -9.70 -15.60 -6.31
CA SER A 182 -10.07 -16.96 -5.94
C SER A 182 -11.52 -17.29 -6.24
N ALA A 183 -12.42 -16.30 -6.15
CA ALA A 183 -13.82 -16.46 -6.51
C ALA A 183 -14.11 -16.20 -8.00
N SER A 184 -13.09 -15.92 -8.84
CA SER A 184 -13.29 -15.59 -10.25
C SER A 184 -13.98 -16.70 -11.07
N ASN A 185 -13.89 -17.95 -10.61
CA ASN A 185 -14.49 -19.11 -11.27
C ASN A 185 -15.87 -19.46 -10.69
N SER A 186 -16.27 -18.84 -9.58
CA SER A 186 -17.58 -19.06 -8.97
C SER A 186 -18.66 -18.31 -9.74
N THR A 187 -19.85 -18.89 -9.85
CA THR A 187 -21.00 -18.22 -10.46
C THR A 187 -21.36 -16.96 -9.67
N LYS A 188 -21.51 -15.82 -10.34
CA LYS A 188 -21.93 -14.56 -9.69
C LYS A 188 -23.25 -14.76 -8.94
N GLY A 189 -23.33 -14.23 -7.72
CA GLY A 189 -24.50 -14.38 -6.84
C GLY A 189 -24.60 -15.73 -6.12
N SER A 190 -23.71 -16.69 -6.38
CA SER A 190 -23.59 -17.90 -5.55
C SER A 190 -23.03 -17.56 -4.16
N LEU A 191 -23.35 -18.38 -3.15
CA LEU A 191 -22.86 -18.18 -1.79
C LEU A 191 -21.33 -18.04 -1.72
N PRO A 192 -20.50 -18.91 -2.34
CA PRO A 192 -19.04 -18.76 -2.30
C PRO A 192 -18.56 -17.43 -2.91
N TRP A 193 -19.21 -16.97 -3.98
CA TRP A 193 -18.86 -15.71 -4.62
C TRP A 193 -19.22 -14.52 -3.72
N VAL A 194 -20.42 -14.50 -3.14
CA VAL A 194 -20.87 -13.43 -2.23
C VAL A 194 -19.99 -13.37 -0.98
N THR A 195 -19.70 -14.52 -0.36
CA THR A 195 -18.80 -14.60 0.79
C THR A 195 -17.42 -14.05 0.46
N ALA A 196 -16.89 -14.34 -0.74
CA ALA A 196 -15.62 -13.79 -1.18
C ALA A 196 -15.65 -12.28 -1.39
N GLN A 197 -16.75 -11.71 -1.94
CA GLN A 197 -16.89 -10.25 -2.06
C GLN A 197 -16.88 -9.56 -0.69
N ILE A 198 -17.64 -10.08 0.27
CA ILE A 198 -17.73 -9.52 1.63
C ILE A 198 -16.37 -9.64 2.34
N LEU A 199 -15.74 -10.82 2.27
CA LEU A 199 -14.42 -11.05 2.88
C LEU A 199 -13.35 -10.15 2.26
N ALA A 200 -13.31 -10.04 0.93
CA ALA A 200 -12.39 -9.13 0.25
C ALA A 200 -12.65 -7.68 0.67
N GLY A 201 -13.91 -7.25 0.73
CA GLY A 201 -14.29 -5.91 1.18
C GLY A 201 -13.83 -5.61 2.61
N ALA A 202 -13.99 -6.56 3.53
CA ALA A 202 -13.50 -6.43 4.90
C ALA A 202 -11.96 -6.31 4.95
N ILE A 203 -11.24 -7.14 4.21
CA ILE A 203 -9.77 -7.09 4.13
C ILE A 203 -9.30 -5.76 3.51
N PHE A 204 -9.95 -5.29 2.46
CA PHE A 204 -9.67 -3.98 1.87
C PHE A 204 -10.04 -2.84 2.83
N GLY A 205 -11.06 -2.99 3.66
CA GLY A 205 -11.35 -2.08 4.76
C GLY A 205 -10.17 -1.96 5.74
N LEU A 206 -9.48 -3.06 6.05
CA LEU A 206 -8.24 -3.05 6.84
C LEU A 206 -7.09 -2.35 6.10
N ALA A 207 -7.01 -2.49 4.77
CA ALA A 207 -6.06 -1.73 3.95
C ALA A 207 -6.35 -0.22 4.04
N THR A 208 -7.61 0.19 3.89
CA THR A 208 -8.06 1.59 4.03
C THR A 208 -7.82 2.13 5.44
N ALA A 209 -8.04 1.31 6.48
CA ALA A 209 -7.75 1.65 7.87
C ALA A 209 -6.24 1.76 8.13
N SER A 210 -5.40 1.11 7.32
CA SER A 210 -3.93 1.28 7.39
C SER A 210 -3.50 2.55 6.66
N ARG A 211 -4.04 2.82 5.48
CA ARG A 211 -3.83 4.07 4.73
C ARG A 211 -5.05 4.43 3.89
N SER A 212 -5.39 5.72 3.87
CA SER A 212 -6.53 6.28 3.12
C SER A 212 -6.56 5.94 1.62
N ASN A 213 -5.41 5.79 0.95
CA ASN A 213 -5.36 5.39 -0.47
C ASN A 213 -5.82 3.94 -0.71
N GLY A 214 -5.93 3.12 0.34
CA GLY A 214 -6.59 1.82 0.29
C GLY A 214 -8.06 1.89 -0.13
N LEU A 215 -8.70 3.06 -0.04
CA LEU A 215 -10.05 3.30 -0.56
C LEU A 215 -10.18 3.00 -2.06
N LEU A 216 -9.09 3.14 -2.83
CA LEU A 216 -9.06 2.81 -4.26
C LEU A 216 -9.27 1.32 -4.53
N ASN A 217 -9.06 0.45 -3.54
CA ASN A 217 -9.42 -0.96 -3.62
C ASN A 217 -10.95 -1.21 -3.64
N GLY A 218 -11.76 -0.15 -3.51
CA GLY A 218 -13.20 -0.19 -3.74
C GLY A 218 -13.58 -0.28 -5.23
N LEU A 219 -12.66 0.06 -6.14
CA LEU A 219 -12.92 0.13 -7.58
C LEU A 219 -13.38 -1.21 -8.22
N PRO A 220 -12.82 -2.38 -7.87
CA PRO A 220 -13.33 -3.66 -8.37
C PRO A 220 -14.82 -3.86 -8.05
N PHE A 221 -15.29 -3.46 -6.87
CA PHE A 221 -16.70 -3.57 -6.49
C PHE A 221 -17.57 -2.59 -7.28
N ALA A 222 -17.10 -1.36 -7.49
CA ALA A 222 -17.82 -0.37 -8.30
C ALA A 222 -17.99 -0.86 -9.75
N VAL A 223 -16.91 -1.39 -10.35
CA VAL A 223 -16.94 -1.97 -11.69
C VAL A 223 -17.87 -3.19 -11.75
N GLU A 224 -17.85 -4.04 -10.73
CA GLU A 224 -18.73 -5.21 -10.64
C GLU A 224 -20.22 -4.81 -10.54
N CYS A 225 -20.55 -3.81 -9.70
CA CYS A 225 -21.90 -3.24 -9.62
C CYS A 225 -22.39 -2.71 -10.97
N LEU A 226 -21.53 -1.96 -11.69
CA LEU A 226 -21.85 -1.43 -13.01
C LEU A 226 -22.09 -2.54 -14.04
N MET A 227 -21.34 -3.64 -13.98
CA MET A 227 -21.55 -4.79 -14.87
C MET A 227 -22.82 -5.59 -14.53
N ILE A 228 -23.22 -5.64 -13.25
CA ILE A 228 -24.42 -6.36 -12.81
C ILE A 228 -25.69 -5.56 -13.13
N LEU A 229 -25.64 -4.23 -13.08
CA LEU A 229 -26.81 -3.36 -13.19
C LEU A 229 -27.67 -3.63 -14.45
N PRO A 230 -27.13 -3.75 -15.68
CA PRO A 230 -27.95 -4.06 -16.86
C PRO A 230 -28.66 -5.42 -16.76
N THR A 231 -27.99 -6.43 -16.22
CA THR A 231 -28.57 -7.78 -16.05
C THR A 231 -29.66 -7.82 -14.98
N LEU A 232 -29.56 -6.96 -13.97
CA LEU A 232 -30.59 -6.79 -12.95
C LEU A 232 -31.80 -6.06 -13.53
N LEU A 233 -31.60 -5.00 -14.31
CA LEU A 233 -32.70 -4.27 -14.97
C LEU A 233 -33.47 -5.15 -15.96
N ALA A 234 -32.78 -6.03 -16.69
CA ALA A 234 -33.41 -7.00 -17.60
C ALA A 234 -34.14 -8.14 -16.87
N SER A 235 -33.80 -8.42 -15.62
CA SER A 235 -34.37 -9.53 -14.84
C SER A 235 -34.41 -9.16 -13.34
N PRO A 236 -35.33 -8.27 -12.93
CA PRO A 236 -35.31 -7.65 -11.60
C PRO A 236 -35.62 -8.61 -10.46
N THR A 237 -36.29 -9.73 -10.74
CA THR A 237 -36.63 -10.76 -9.75
C THR A 237 -35.57 -11.87 -9.62
N SER A 238 -34.46 -11.78 -10.37
CA SER A 238 -33.38 -12.78 -10.32
C SER A 238 -32.63 -12.71 -8.99
N LEU A 239 -32.89 -13.69 -8.11
CA LEU A 239 -32.20 -13.83 -6.82
C LEU A 239 -30.67 -13.86 -6.97
N LYS A 240 -30.15 -14.44 -8.06
CA LYS A 240 -28.70 -14.46 -8.32
C LYS A 240 -28.15 -13.06 -8.61
N ASN A 241 -28.86 -12.25 -9.39
CA ASN A 241 -28.41 -10.89 -9.69
C ASN A 241 -28.53 -9.98 -8.46
N ILE A 242 -29.60 -10.14 -7.67
CA ILE A 242 -29.78 -9.45 -6.39
C ILE A 242 -28.66 -9.83 -5.42
N ALA A 243 -28.36 -11.12 -5.25
CA ALA A 243 -27.29 -11.59 -4.39
C ALA A 243 -25.91 -11.11 -4.87
N ALA A 244 -25.68 -11.08 -6.19
CA ALA A 244 -24.44 -10.56 -6.76
C ALA A 244 -24.26 -9.05 -6.48
N LEU A 245 -25.32 -8.27 -6.64
CA LEU A 245 -25.31 -6.84 -6.31
C LEU A 245 -25.09 -6.63 -4.81
N PHE A 246 -25.81 -7.38 -3.96
CA PHE A 246 -25.66 -7.33 -2.51
C PHE A 246 -24.21 -7.58 -2.09
N GLY A 247 -23.59 -8.68 -2.56
CA GLY A 247 -22.20 -8.99 -2.26
C GLY A 247 -21.24 -7.88 -2.67
N SER A 248 -21.42 -7.30 -3.86
CA SER A 248 -20.57 -6.22 -4.37
C SER A 248 -20.73 -4.92 -3.59
N VAL A 249 -21.98 -4.51 -3.31
CA VAL A 249 -22.28 -3.30 -2.54
C VAL A 249 -21.79 -3.42 -1.11
N THR A 250 -22.08 -4.53 -0.42
CA THR A 250 -21.59 -4.76 0.94
C THR A 250 -20.06 -4.80 0.98
N GLY A 251 -19.41 -5.47 0.01
CA GLY A 251 -17.96 -5.45 -0.11
C GLY A 251 -17.39 -4.03 -0.26
N GLY A 252 -17.96 -3.22 -1.15
CA GLY A 252 -17.57 -1.82 -1.35
C GLY A 252 -17.78 -0.94 -0.11
N LEU A 253 -18.91 -1.11 0.59
CA LEU A 253 -19.17 -0.41 1.85
C LEU A 253 -18.16 -0.78 2.94
N LEU A 254 -17.78 -2.06 3.03
CA LEU A 254 -16.74 -2.51 3.95
C LEU A 254 -15.37 -1.88 3.64
N VAL A 255 -15.02 -1.64 2.38
CA VAL A 255 -13.81 -0.87 2.04
C VAL A 255 -13.87 0.54 2.62
N ALA A 256 -15.02 1.20 2.51
CA ALA A 256 -15.23 2.57 2.99
C ALA A 256 -15.19 2.68 4.52
N THR A 257 -15.52 1.61 5.26
CA THR A 257 -15.48 1.64 6.73
C THR A 257 -14.12 2.05 7.29
N GLY A 258 -13.02 1.67 6.63
CA GLY A 258 -11.66 2.04 7.06
C GLY A 258 -11.37 3.55 7.01
N SER A 259 -12.17 4.34 6.28
CA SER A 259 -12.13 5.80 6.27
C SER A 259 -13.27 6.42 7.07
N VAL A 260 -14.48 5.86 6.99
CA VAL A 260 -15.69 6.44 7.63
C VAL A 260 -15.64 6.30 9.15
N VAL A 261 -15.18 5.16 9.69
CA VAL A 261 -15.16 4.93 11.15
C VAL A 261 -14.23 5.94 11.85
N PRO A 262 -12.98 6.17 11.42
CA PRO A 262 -12.14 7.21 12.02
C PRO A 262 -12.78 8.61 11.97
N GLN A 263 -13.44 8.96 10.85
CA GLN A 263 -14.10 10.26 10.71
C GLN A 263 -15.25 10.43 11.72
N ALA A 264 -16.06 9.38 11.90
CA ALA A 264 -17.15 9.38 12.89
C ALA A 264 -16.61 9.49 14.33
N LEU A 265 -15.56 8.74 14.67
CA LEU A 265 -14.92 8.81 15.99
C LEU A 265 -14.33 10.19 16.28
N ALA A 266 -13.71 10.82 15.27
CA ALA A 266 -13.22 12.18 15.39
C ALA A 266 -14.35 13.19 15.59
N TRP A 267 -15.44 13.05 14.83
CA TRP A 267 -16.60 13.94 14.94
C TRP A 267 -17.23 13.85 16.33
N LEU A 268 -17.39 12.64 16.88
CA LEU A 268 -17.85 12.43 18.25
C LEU A 268 -16.90 13.02 19.30
N ARG A 269 -15.62 13.16 18.98
CA ARG A 269 -14.63 13.72 19.90
C ARG A 269 -14.58 15.24 19.87
N TYR A 270 -14.64 15.85 18.69
CA TYR A 270 -14.37 17.28 18.50
C TYR A 270 -15.62 18.12 18.21
N CYS A 271 -16.70 17.51 17.73
CA CYS A 271 -17.89 18.24 17.28
C CYS A 271 -19.10 18.04 18.19
N SER A 272 -19.34 16.84 18.72
CA SER A 272 -20.54 16.60 19.52
C SER A 272 -20.45 17.29 20.89
N GLY A 273 -21.34 18.25 21.14
CA GLY A 273 -21.43 18.96 22.43
C GLY A 273 -20.36 20.01 22.68
N ALA A 274 -19.59 20.40 21.64
CA ALA A 274 -18.54 21.42 21.77
C ALA A 274 -19.14 22.84 21.75
N SER A 275 -18.79 23.66 22.75
CA SER A 275 -19.17 25.09 22.83
C SER A 275 -18.40 25.99 21.85
N GLY A 276 -17.34 25.48 21.22
CA GLY A 276 -16.58 26.11 20.14
C GLY A 276 -16.21 25.09 19.07
N ALA A 277 -17.20 24.69 18.26
CA ALA A 277 -17.02 23.68 17.24
C ALA A 277 -15.93 24.08 16.22
N ARG A 278 -15.12 23.10 15.79
CA ARG A 278 -14.10 23.32 14.76
C ARG A 278 -14.78 23.62 13.42
N ALA A 279 -14.14 24.43 12.56
CA ALA A 279 -14.70 24.86 11.28
C ALA A 279 -15.11 23.71 10.34
N TRP A 280 -14.53 22.52 10.48
CA TRP A 280 -14.90 21.35 9.68
C TRP A 280 -16.14 20.62 10.19
N CYS A 281 -16.57 20.84 11.42
CA CYS A 281 -17.80 20.29 11.99
C CYS A 281 -19.05 20.85 11.28
N GLU A 282 -18.97 22.09 10.78
CA GLU A 282 -20.07 22.83 10.15
C GLU A 282 -20.13 22.63 8.63
N ARG A 283 -19.16 21.92 8.02
CA ARG A 283 -19.17 21.61 6.58
C ARG A 283 -20.31 20.65 6.27
N THR A 284 -20.89 20.76 5.07
CA THR A 284 -21.96 19.86 4.58
C THR A 284 -21.61 18.39 4.70
N VAL A 285 -20.34 18.05 4.44
CA VAL A 285 -19.77 16.73 4.74
C VAL A 285 -18.60 16.95 5.70
N PRO A 286 -18.81 16.78 7.02
CA PRO A 286 -17.75 16.91 8.00
C PRO A 286 -16.64 15.89 7.75
N SER A 287 -15.39 16.35 7.72
CA SER A 287 -14.23 15.49 7.46
C SER A 287 -13.01 16.06 8.17
N ILE A 288 -12.62 15.45 9.29
CA ILE A 288 -11.36 15.79 9.98
C ILE A 288 -10.18 15.52 9.06
N TYR A 289 -10.21 14.43 8.28
CA TYR A 289 -9.10 14.07 7.40
C TYR A 289 -8.88 15.14 6.34
N SER A 290 -9.94 15.56 5.63
CA SER A 290 -9.83 16.60 4.60
C SER A 290 -9.44 17.94 5.20
N PHE A 291 -10.01 18.30 6.35
CA PHE A 291 -9.64 19.52 7.06
C PHE A 291 -8.18 19.54 7.44
N VAL A 292 -7.69 18.44 8.03
CA VAL A 292 -6.32 18.34 8.50
C VAL A 292 -5.33 18.41 7.33
N GLN A 293 -5.60 17.66 6.25
CA GLN A 293 -4.79 17.69 5.02
C GLN A 293 -4.69 19.11 4.46
N GLU A 294 -5.81 19.84 4.41
CA GLU A 294 -5.85 21.22 3.93
C GLU A 294 -5.19 22.22 4.89
N HIS A 295 -5.52 22.16 6.18
CA HIS A 295 -5.19 23.19 7.16
C HIS A 295 -3.75 23.08 7.68
N TYR A 296 -3.28 21.87 7.97
CA TYR A 296 -1.96 21.64 8.55
C TYR A 296 -0.90 21.30 7.51
N TRP A 297 -1.30 20.69 6.38
CA TRP A 297 -0.38 20.23 5.34
C TRP A 297 -0.55 20.92 3.99
N SER A 298 -1.50 21.87 3.83
CA SER A 298 -1.75 22.58 2.57
C SER A 298 -2.03 21.65 1.35
N VAL A 299 -2.52 20.44 1.62
CA VAL A 299 -2.89 19.47 0.58
C VAL A 299 -4.21 19.89 -0.04
N GLY A 300 -4.29 19.86 -1.36
CA GLY A 300 -5.49 20.23 -2.10
C GLY A 300 -5.22 20.32 -3.60
N LEU A 301 -6.30 20.46 -4.38
CA LEU A 301 -6.21 20.48 -5.83
C LEU A 301 -5.29 21.62 -6.31
N PHE A 302 -4.23 21.25 -7.01
CA PHE A 302 -3.14 22.07 -7.54
C PHE A 302 -2.37 22.93 -6.52
N ARG A 303 -2.61 22.78 -5.21
CA ARG A 303 -1.92 23.58 -4.18
C ARG A 303 -0.42 23.33 -4.13
N TYR A 304 0.02 22.15 -4.54
CA TYR A 304 1.44 21.79 -4.56
C TYR A 304 2.21 22.31 -5.78
N TRP A 305 1.52 22.88 -6.77
CA TRP A 305 2.12 23.37 -8.01
C TRP A 305 2.74 24.76 -7.82
N THR A 306 3.86 24.79 -7.12
CA THR A 306 4.70 25.97 -6.95
C THR A 306 6.08 25.72 -7.58
N LEU A 307 6.75 26.78 -8.03
CA LEU A 307 8.09 26.68 -8.61
C LEU A 307 9.11 26.06 -7.63
N SER A 308 8.95 26.32 -6.33
CA SER A 308 9.80 25.74 -5.28
C SER A 308 9.69 24.22 -5.19
N ASN A 309 8.57 23.63 -5.60
CA ASN A 309 8.31 22.20 -5.47
C ASN A 309 8.72 21.41 -6.73
N VAL A 310 9.17 22.07 -7.80
CA VAL A 310 9.61 21.42 -9.04
C VAL A 310 10.61 20.27 -8.81
N PRO A 311 11.62 20.40 -7.92
CA PRO A 311 12.53 19.28 -7.61
C PRO A 311 11.82 18.02 -7.11
N LEU A 312 10.73 18.18 -6.34
CA LEU A 312 9.96 17.07 -5.78
C LEU A 312 9.12 16.38 -6.85
N PHE A 313 8.61 17.14 -7.83
CA PHE A 313 7.99 16.56 -9.03
C PHE A 313 8.99 15.77 -9.87
N ILE A 314 10.22 16.29 -10.04
CA ILE A 314 11.29 15.59 -10.75
C ILE A 314 11.63 14.27 -10.04
N LEU A 315 11.72 14.30 -8.70
CA LEU A 315 11.97 13.11 -7.90
C LEU A 315 10.86 12.05 -8.03
N ALA A 316 9.61 12.50 -8.06
CA ALA A 316 8.43 11.63 -8.20
C ALA A 316 8.23 11.09 -9.63
N ALA A 317 8.79 11.78 -10.64
CA ALA A 317 8.52 11.51 -12.05
C ALA A 317 8.80 10.06 -12.51
N PRO A 318 9.91 9.39 -12.11
CA PRO A 318 10.15 8.01 -12.52
C PRO A 318 9.05 7.04 -12.06
N VAL A 319 8.60 7.18 -10.81
CA VAL A 319 7.53 6.34 -10.26
C VAL A 319 6.18 6.69 -10.88
N LEU A 320 5.86 7.98 -11.04
CA LEU A 320 4.64 8.41 -11.72
C LEU A 320 4.57 7.90 -13.16
N GLY A 321 5.64 8.09 -13.93
CA GLY A 321 5.74 7.60 -15.30
C GLY A 321 5.56 6.09 -15.36
N LEU A 322 6.18 5.35 -14.43
CA LEU A 322 6.02 3.91 -14.33
C LEU A 322 4.58 3.49 -14.05
N LEU A 323 3.90 4.12 -13.08
CA LEU A 323 2.50 3.82 -12.77
C LEU A 323 1.57 4.16 -13.94
N MET A 324 1.80 5.29 -14.63
CA MET A 324 0.98 5.71 -15.76
C MET A 324 1.17 4.79 -16.98
N VAL A 325 2.41 4.54 -17.39
CA VAL A 325 2.72 3.70 -18.55
C VAL A 325 2.24 2.27 -18.34
N SER A 326 2.56 1.68 -17.18
CA SER A 326 2.13 0.30 -16.88
C SER A 326 0.61 0.19 -16.76
N GLY A 327 -0.04 1.13 -16.08
CA GLY A 327 -1.50 1.13 -15.94
C GLY A 327 -2.20 1.28 -17.29
N TRP A 328 -1.74 2.22 -18.13
CA TRP A 328 -2.29 2.47 -19.47
C TRP A 328 -2.12 1.27 -20.40
N GLU A 329 -0.94 0.66 -20.42
CA GLU A 329 -0.68 -0.50 -21.28
C GLU A 329 -1.51 -1.72 -20.84
N VAL A 330 -1.67 -1.95 -19.54
CA VAL A 330 -2.45 -3.09 -19.02
C VAL A 330 -3.95 -2.92 -19.28
N ILE A 331 -4.49 -1.70 -19.19
CA ILE A 331 -5.89 -1.43 -19.56
C ILE A 331 -6.13 -1.68 -21.05
N ASN A 332 -5.24 -1.17 -21.91
CA ASN A 332 -5.42 -1.25 -23.36
C ASN A 332 -5.02 -2.61 -23.95
N ARG A 333 -4.13 -3.34 -23.29
CA ARG A 333 -3.64 -4.66 -23.72
C ARG A 333 -3.61 -5.66 -22.56
N PRO A 334 -4.76 -6.04 -22.00
CA PRO A 334 -4.82 -6.99 -20.88
C PRO A 334 -4.14 -8.33 -21.22
N SER A 335 -4.24 -8.72 -22.50
CA SER A 335 -3.65 -9.94 -23.05
C SER A 335 -2.11 -9.97 -23.02
N GLY A 336 -1.45 -8.80 -22.91
CA GLY A 336 0.01 -8.68 -22.93
C GLY A 336 0.69 -9.33 -21.73
N LEU A 337 0.05 -9.28 -20.55
CA LEU A 337 0.54 -9.94 -19.33
C LEU A 337 0.20 -11.45 -19.31
N THR A 338 -0.92 -11.84 -19.94
CA THR A 338 -1.41 -13.23 -19.95
C THR A 338 -0.76 -14.12 -21.01
N ARG A 339 -0.04 -13.56 -21.99
CA ARG A 339 0.53 -14.35 -23.09
C ARG A 339 1.74 -15.17 -22.65
N SER A 340 1.50 -16.42 -22.26
CA SER A 340 2.51 -17.48 -22.30
C SER A 340 2.55 -18.08 -23.72
N PRO A 341 3.73 -18.28 -24.33
CA PRO A 341 3.83 -18.94 -25.64
C PRO A 341 3.39 -20.42 -25.62
N THR A 342 3.16 -21.01 -24.45
CA THR A 342 2.70 -22.40 -24.28
C THR A 342 1.23 -22.54 -23.84
N ALA A 343 0.50 -21.44 -23.61
CA ALA A 343 -0.89 -21.47 -23.15
C ALA A 343 -1.90 -21.37 -24.31
N GLU A 344 -1.76 -22.26 -25.29
CA GLU A 344 -2.79 -22.48 -26.30
C GLU A 344 -3.87 -23.41 -25.67
N LYS A 345 -5.11 -22.92 -25.56
CA LYS A 345 -6.31 -23.56 -24.96
C LYS A 345 -6.65 -23.27 -23.48
N GLN A 346 -6.71 -22.01 -23.05
CA GLN A 346 -7.62 -21.63 -21.96
C GLN A 346 -8.95 -21.09 -22.52
N ARG A 347 -10.05 -21.74 -22.12
CA ARG A 347 -11.43 -21.49 -22.58
C ARG A 347 -11.78 -19.99 -22.56
N GLN A 348 -12.19 -19.46 -23.71
CA GLN A 348 -12.59 -18.06 -23.95
C GLN A 348 -13.62 -17.48 -22.94
N GLY A 349 -14.40 -18.30 -22.23
CA GLY A 349 -15.37 -17.83 -21.23
C GLY A 349 -14.81 -17.54 -19.82
N GLN A 350 -13.62 -18.02 -19.46
CA GLN A 350 -13.05 -17.92 -18.10
C GLN A 350 -12.04 -16.78 -17.93
N SER A 351 -11.58 -16.20 -19.04
CA SER A 351 -10.60 -15.10 -19.05
C SER A 351 -11.21 -13.74 -18.69
N GLY A 352 -12.53 -13.58 -18.80
CA GLY A 352 -13.21 -12.29 -18.65
C GLY A 352 -13.11 -11.69 -17.25
N THR A 353 -13.53 -12.41 -16.21
CA THR A 353 -13.60 -11.87 -14.84
C THR A 353 -12.21 -11.54 -14.27
N LYS A 354 -11.20 -12.38 -14.52
CA LYS A 354 -9.83 -12.07 -14.11
C LYS A 354 -9.27 -10.86 -14.85
N SER A 355 -9.59 -10.72 -16.15
CA SER A 355 -9.19 -9.54 -16.94
C SER A 355 -9.83 -8.26 -16.41
N VAL A 356 -11.11 -8.30 -16.01
CA VAL A 356 -11.78 -7.15 -15.40
C VAL A 356 -11.14 -6.78 -14.05
N LEU A 357 -10.81 -7.77 -13.22
CA LEU A 357 -10.12 -7.53 -11.95
C LEU A 357 -8.77 -6.85 -12.17
N VAL A 358 -7.92 -7.39 -13.06
CA VAL A 358 -6.63 -6.78 -13.41
C VAL A 358 -6.81 -5.38 -14.00
N GLY A 359 -7.82 -5.18 -14.85
CA GLY A 359 -8.17 -3.87 -15.39
C GLY A 359 -8.55 -2.86 -14.29
N SER A 360 -9.34 -3.28 -13.29
CA SER A 360 -9.69 -2.43 -12.15
C SER A 360 -8.49 -2.08 -11.28
N MET A 361 -7.52 -2.99 -11.12
CA MET A 361 -6.25 -2.72 -10.43
C MET A 361 -5.43 -1.67 -11.18
N ALA A 362 -5.38 -1.77 -12.51
CA ALA A 362 -4.67 -0.81 -13.34
C ALA A 362 -5.35 0.57 -13.33
N ALA A 363 -6.69 0.61 -13.33
CA ALA A 363 -7.44 1.85 -13.19
C ALA A 363 -7.23 2.50 -11.81
N ALA A 364 -7.21 1.72 -10.73
CA ALA A 364 -6.90 2.22 -9.38
C ALA A 364 -5.48 2.82 -9.33
N GLN A 365 -4.50 2.19 -9.98
CA GLN A 365 -3.14 2.71 -10.09
C GLN A 365 -3.07 4.03 -10.88
N LEU A 366 -3.78 4.13 -12.01
CA LEU A 366 -3.84 5.38 -12.79
C LEU A 366 -4.51 6.51 -12.01
N LEU A 367 -5.60 6.19 -11.30
CA LEU A 367 -6.30 7.14 -10.45
C LEU A 367 -5.38 7.63 -9.32
N LEU A 368 -4.58 6.74 -8.72
CA LEU A 368 -3.58 7.14 -7.74
C LEU A 368 -2.56 8.12 -8.34
N ALA A 369 -2.01 7.82 -9.52
CA ALA A 369 -1.04 8.68 -10.19
C ALA A 369 -1.64 10.06 -10.51
N ALA A 370 -2.88 10.10 -10.98
CA ALA A 370 -3.61 11.35 -11.24
C ALA A 370 -3.82 12.16 -9.94
N LEU A 371 -4.24 11.51 -8.85
CA LEU A 371 -4.39 12.16 -7.54
C LEU A 371 -3.06 12.65 -6.97
N ALA A 372 -1.98 11.91 -7.18
CA ALA A 372 -0.64 12.31 -6.74
C ALA A 372 -0.14 13.55 -7.48
N ILE A 373 -0.40 13.66 -8.78
CA ILE A 373 -0.03 14.83 -9.61
C ILE A 373 -0.87 16.05 -9.25
N THR A 374 -2.17 15.85 -9.02
CA THR A 374 -3.12 16.96 -8.90
C THR A 374 -3.35 17.43 -7.48
N THR A 375 -3.24 16.55 -6.48
CA THR A 375 -3.77 16.82 -5.13
C THR A 375 -2.76 16.60 -4.01
N TYR A 376 -1.97 15.53 -4.07
CA TYR A 376 -1.06 15.17 -2.97
C TYR A 376 0.26 15.94 -3.01
N HIS A 377 1.01 15.86 -1.92
CA HIS A 377 2.47 16.02 -1.97
C HIS A 377 3.05 14.92 -2.85
N VAL A 378 3.44 15.29 -4.07
CA VAL A 378 3.68 14.37 -5.19
C VAL A 378 4.72 13.29 -4.88
N GLN A 379 5.75 13.61 -4.11
CA GLN A 379 6.86 12.73 -3.73
C GLN A 379 6.43 11.52 -2.91
N ILE A 380 5.28 11.60 -2.21
CA ILE A 380 4.70 10.49 -1.45
C ILE A 380 4.42 9.28 -2.37
N ILE A 381 4.27 9.49 -3.68
CA ILE A 381 4.06 8.41 -4.64
C ILE A 381 5.17 7.34 -4.57
N THR A 382 6.40 7.72 -4.25
CA THR A 382 7.56 6.81 -4.15
C THR A 382 7.38 5.74 -3.07
N ARG A 383 6.62 6.04 -2.01
CA ARG A 383 6.29 5.09 -0.93
C ARG A 383 4.94 4.39 -1.12
N ILE A 384 3.90 5.10 -1.56
CA ILE A 384 2.55 4.51 -1.66
C ILE A 384 2.34 3.64 -2.91
N ALA A 385 3.19 3.79 -3.93
CA ALA A 385 3.24 2.87 -5.08
C ALA A 385 3.52 1.42 -4.66
N SER A 386 4.07 1.21 -3.46
CA SER A 386 4.41 -0.12 -2.95
C SER A 386 3.19 -1.06 -2.88
N GLY A 387 1.99 -0.54 -2.63
CA GLY A 387 0.74 -1.29 -2.54
C GLY A 387 0.02 -1.59 -3.86
N TYR A 388 0.58 -1.23 -5.02
CA TYR A 388 -0.08 -1.40 -6.33
C TYR A 388 0.64 -2.46 -7.16
N ALA A 389 -0.05 -3.55 -7.49
CA ALA A 389 0.58 -4.73 -8.08
C ALA A 389 0.99 -4.56 -9.57
N VAL A 390 0.27 -3.71 -10.30
CA VAL A 390 0.27 -3.70 -11.77
C VAL A 390 1.62 -3.33 -12.35
N TRP A 391 2.28 -2.32 -11.78
CA TRP A 391 3.61 -1.93 -12.26
C TRP A 391 4.66 -3.02 -12.03
N TYR A 392 4.57 -3.82 -10.95
CA TYR A 392 5.47 -4.96 -10.76
C TYR A 392 5.29 -6.00 -11.86
N TRP A 393 4.04 -6.34 -12.20
CA TRP A 393 3.76 -7.28 -13.29
C TRP A 393 4.28 -6.77 -14.63
N TRP A 394 4.12 -5.47 -14.88
CA TRP A 394 4.60 -4.85 -16.11
C TRP A 394 6.14 -4.89 -16.21
N VAL A 395 6.85 -4.50 -15.14
CA VAL A 395 8.33 -4.55 -15.12
C VAL A 395 8.83 -5.99 -15.22
N ALA A 396 8.21 -6.93 -14.49
CA ALA A 396 8.54 -8.35 -14.58
C ALA A 396 8.30 -8.89 -16.00
N GLY A 397 7.20 -8.49 -16.65
CA GLY A 397 6.92 -8.82 -18.05
C GLY A 397 7.98 -8.27 -19.00
N CYS A 398 8.42 -7.02 -18.79
CA CYS A 398 9.52 -6.41 -19.54
C CYS A 398 10.85 -7.16 -19.37
N LEU A 399 11.18 -7.61 -18.14
CA LEU A 399 12.39 -8.39 -17.87
C LEU A 399 12.37 -9.79 -18.51
N LEU A 400 11.18 -10.36 -18.69
CA LEU A 400 10.95 -11.66 -19.33
C LEU A 400 10.79 -11.58 -20.85
N ASP A 401 10.78 -10.38 -21.43
CA ASP A 401 10.64 -10.21 -22.87
C ASP A 401 11.96 -10.56 -23.59
N HIS A 402 11.89 -11.63 -24.39
CA HIS A 402 12.98 -12.10 -25.25
C HIS A 402 12.89 -11.58 -26.69
N GLY A 403 12.07 -10.55 -26.94
CA GLY A 403 11.91 -9.95 -28.27
C GLY A 403 13.23 -9.53 -28.92
N ALA A 404 13.28 -9.60 -30.25
CA ALA A 404 14.49 -9.45 -31.07
C ALA A 404 15.29 -8.16 -30.83
N ASN A 405 14.64 -7.08 -30.38
CA ASN A 405 15.26 -5.77 -30.21
C ASN A 405 15.74 -5.48 -28.77
N GLY A 406 15.46 -6.36 -27.78
CA GLY A 406 15.93 -6.24 -26.39
C GLY A 406 15.46 -5.01 -25.58
N LYS A 407 14.76 -4.04 -26.21
CA LYS A 407 14.43 -2.73 -25.64
C LYS A 407 13.57 -2.80 -24.38
N ARG A 408 12.57 -3.70 -24.31
CA ARG A 408 11.73 -3.85 -23.10
C ARG A 408 12.53 -4.38 -21.92
N ARG A 409 13.43 -5.33 -22.17
CA ARG A 409 14.32 -5.89 -21.14
C ARG A 409 15.26 -4.82 -20.58
N ASP A 410 15.81 -3.96 -21.43
CA ASP A 410 16.62 -2.81 -21.01
C ASP A 410 15.81 -1.84 -20.14
N VAL A 411 14.57 -1.50 -20.54
CA VAL A 411 13.67 -0.67 -19.70
C VAL A 411 13.43 -1.30 -18.33
N GLY A 412 13.11 -2.61 -18.29
CA GLY A 412 12.95 -3.34 -17.04
C GLY A 412 14.20 -3.29 -16.16
N GLY A 413 15.38 -3.47 -16.77
CA GLY A 413 16.67 -3.36 -16.08
C GLY A 413 16.92 -1.98 -15.48
N LYS A 414 16.65 -0.91 -16.25
CA LYS A 414 16.75 0.48 -15.77
C LYS A 414 15.83 0.77 -14.58
N VAL A 415 14.60 0.25 -14.60
CA VAL A 415 13.67 0.40 -13.48
C VAL A 415 14.18 -0.32 -12.22
N VAL A 416 14.75 -1.52 -12.37
CA VAL A 416 15.37 -2.25 -11.25
C VAL A 416 16.55 -1.47 -10.67
N THR A 417 17.47 -1.01 -11.54
CA THR A 417 18.62 -0.19 -11.13
C THR A 417 18.18 1.06 -10.39
N PHE A 418 17.20 1.79 -10.94
CA PHE A 418 16.60 2.95 -10.29
C PHE A 418 16.04 2.58 -8.92
N SER A 419 15.24 1.53 -8.81
CA SER A 419 14.58 1.14 -7.55
C SER A 419 15.60 0.81 -6.45
N VAL A 420 16.63 0.04 -6.78
CA VAL A 420 17.70 -0.35 -5.85
C VAL A 420 18.54 0.86 -5.44
N MET A 421 19.02 1.67 -6.41
CA MET A 421 19.81 2.86 -6.11
C MET A 421 19.01 3.87 -5.29
N TYR A 422 17.78 4.15 -5.69
CA TYR A 422 16.91 5.08 -4.99
C TYR A 422 16.62 4.60 -3.57
N ALA A 423 16.28 3.34 -3.35
CA ALA A 423 16.03 2.81 -2.01
C ALA A 423 17.25 2.92 -1.08
N MET A 424 18.48 2.76 -1.60
CA MET A 424 19.70 2.94 -0.80
C MET A 424 19.96 4.42 -0.48
N ILE A 425 19.84 5.32 -1.47
CA ILE A 425 20.00 6.77 -1.28
C ILE A 425 18.95 7.30 -0.31
N GLN A 426 17.67 6.96 -0.56
CA GLN A 426 16.53 7.22 0.30
C GLN A 426 16.79 6.73 1.73
N GLY A 427 17.41 5.55 1.88
CA GLY A 427 17.76 4.99 3.18
C GLY A 427 18.73 5.86 3.98
N VAL A 428 19.77 6.39 3.33
CA VAL A 428 20.73 7.32 3.95
C VAL A 428 20.05 8.63 4.34
N LEU A 429 19.28 9.23 3.43
CA LEU A 429 18.58 10.49 3.68
C LEU A 429 17.58 10.34 4.84
N PHE A 430 16.72 9.32 4.78
CA PHE A 430 15.68 9.06 5.77
C PHE A 430 16.25 8.86 7.17
N SER A 431 17.27 7.99 7.31
CA SER A 431 17.88 7.67 8.60
C SER A 431 18.63 8.84 9.24
N SER A 432 19.01 9.83 8.42
CA SER A 432 19.65 11.08 8.83
C SER A 432 18.66 12.23 9.07
N PHE A 433 17.35 11.98 9.00
CA PHE A 433 16.30 13.01 9.07
C PHE A 433 16.38 14.07 7.95
N LEU A 434 16.99 13.72 6.81
CA LEU A 434 16.95 14.54 5.61
C LEU A 434 15.70 14.17 4.80
N PRO A 435 15.10 15.14 4.07
CA PRO A 435 13.93 14.88 3.24
C PRO A 435 14.30 13.81 2.20
N PRO A 436 13.75 12.59 2.33
CA PRO A 436 14.14 11.46 1.50
C PRO A 436 13.28 11.38 0.22
N ALA A 437 12.38 12.36 0.06
CA ALA A 437 11.34 12.49 -0.93
C ALA A 437 11.07 13.98 -1.17
#